data_AF-A0A0F9PTV3-F1
#
_entry.id   AF-A0A0F9PTV3-F1
#
_cell.length_a   1.000
_cell.length_b   1.000
_cell.length_c   1.000
_cell.angle_alpha   90.00
_cell.angle_beta   90.00
_cell.angle_gamma   90.00
#
_symmetry.space_group_name_H-M   'P 1'
#
loop_
_entity.id
_entity.type
_entity.pdbx_description
1 polymer ?
#
loop_
_entity_poly.entity_id
_entity_poly.type
_entity_poly.pdbx_seq_one_letter_code
_entity_poly.pdbx_strand_id
1 'polypeptide(L)'
;MIDSLFKIFNNLEISWIDTSTEIVKSKAFNELLSIFPNLKDVFQEGRDKDEDEFQRTIRHIFRLFKIFFLIKSGELFHDTLSPESSSLIREKLLKIHSQNELIIPIILIYHDIGRLDNKKEHPFYSYLLISSRNMLEPFKLSDDEKLLINKVIQYHLLFATIYTGESTFYGIYSLLNDPEFNKLLTNKEIVNKFIDLLEIFTYIDILGYSYARIYDH
;
A
#
# COMPACT_ATOMS: atom_id res chain seq x y z
N MET A 1 11.49 5.53 -11.79
CA MET A 1 10.64 6.05 -10.67
C MET A 1 11.15 5.52 -9.34
N ILE A 2 11.43 4.23 -9.25
CA ILE A 2 11.92 3.57 -8.03
C ILE A 2 13.21 4.18 -7.49
N ASP A 3 14.19 4.50 -8.34
CA ASP A 3 15.43 5.12 -7.87
C ASP A 3 15.19 6.46 -7.15
N SER A 4 14.21 7.24 -7.61
CA SER A 4 13.83 8.49 -6.95
C SER A 4 13.18 8.22 -5.59
N LEU A 5 12.27 7.25 -5.52
CA LEU A 5 11.67 6.83 -4.24
C LEU A 5 12.76 6.29 -3.28
N PHE A 6 13.68 5.47 -3.78
CA PHE A 6 14.78 4.95 -2.99
C PHE A 6 15.65 6.08 -2.43
N LYS A 7 16.01 7.08 -3.24
CA LYS A 7 16.78 8.24 -2.77
C LYS A 7 16.07 9.04 -1.67
N ILE A 8 14.74 9.17 -1.76
CA ILE A 8 13.93 9.83 -0.73
C ILE A 8 13.97 9.01 0.56
N PHE A 9 13.57 7.74 0.50
CA PHE A 9 13.24 6.96 1.70
C PHE A 9 14.43 6.21 2.31
N ASN A 10 15.49 5.91 1.55
CA ASN A 10 16.66 5.22 2.09
C ASN A 10 17.32 6.01 3.23
N ASN A 11 17.37 7.34 3.08
CA ASN A 11 18.04 8.25 4.02
C ASN A 11 17.14 8.72 5.18
N LEU A 12 15.85 8.40 5.16
CA LEU A 12 14.95 8.76 6.26
C LEU A 12 15.08 7.75 7.39
N GLU A 13 15.22 8.25 8.61
CA GLU A 13 15.16 7.43 9.82
C GLU A 13 13.70 7.15 10.22
N ILE A 14 13.41 5.94 10.68
CA ILE A 14 12.08 5.56 11.17
C ILE A 14 11.65 6.47 12.34
N SER A 15 12.58 6.74 13.27
CA SER A 15 12.38 7.64 14.41
C SER A 15 11.94 9.04 13.98
N TRP A 16 12.53 9.57 12.91
CA TRP A 16 12.15 10.86 12.34
C TRP A 16 10.74 10.81 11.74
N ILE A 17 10.40 9.76 11.00
CA ILE A 17 9.04 9.58 10.44
C ILE A 17 8.01 9.53 11.59
N ASP A 18 8.31 8.81 12.66
CA ASP A 18 7.39 8.61 13.79
C ASP A 18 7.15 9.88 14.62
N THR A 19 8.13 10.78 14.68
CA THR A 19 8.09 11.96 15.56
C THR A 19 7.89 13.29 14.83
N SER A 20 8.15 13.34 13.52
CA SER A 20 8.08 14.59 12.75
C SER A 20 6.67 15.17 12.73
N THR A 21 6.52 16.41 13.17
CA THR A 21 5.28 17.20 13.03
C THR A 21 5.23 17.96 11.70
N GLU A 22 6.34 17.93 10.94
CA GLU A 22 6.57 18.78 9.77
C GLU A 22 6.77 17.93 8.50
N ILE A 23 6.34 16.67 8.51
CA ILE A 23 6.53 15.73 7.39
C ILE A 23 5.97 16.29 6.08
N VAL A 24 4.79 16.91 6.15
CA VAL A 24 4.10 17.53 5.00
C VAL A 24 4.77 18.81 4.50
N LYS A 25 5.66 19.43 5.29
CA LYS A 25 6.46 20.60 4.87
C LYS A 25 7.88 20.19 4.45
N SER A 26 8.22 18.91 4.59
CA SER A 26 9.56 18.41 4.31
C SER A 26 9.88 18.41 2.81
N LYS A 27 11.17 18.50 2.50
CA LYS A 27 11.68 18.31 1.13
C LYS A 27 11.25 16.95 0.57
N ALA A 28 11.30 15.89 1.39
CA ALA A 28 10.91 14.54 1.00
C ALA A 28 9.44 14.45 0.53
N PHE A 29 8.52 15.17 1.19
CA PHE A 29 7.12 15.20 0.78
C PHE A 29 6.91 15.90 -0.57
N ASN A 30 7.59 17.02 -0.79
CA ASN A 30 7.55 17.71 -2.09
C ASN A 30 8.16 16.87 -3.22
N GLU A 31 9.23 16.13 -2.93
CA GLU A 31 9.82 15.17 -3.87
C GLU A 31 8.87 14.01 -4.17
N LEU A 32 8.17 13.47 -3.15
CA LEU A 32 7.15 12.45 -3.31
C LEU A 32 6.00 12.94 -4.22
N LEU A 33 5.48 14.14 -3.97
CA LEU A 33 4.44 14.76 -4.80
C LEU A 33 4.89 15.11 -6.21
N SER A 34 6.20 15.21 -6.45
CA SER A 34 6.75 15.37 -7.80
C SER A 34 6.76 14.04 -8.56
N ILE A 35 6.83 12.91 -7.86
CA ILE A 35 6.72 11.56 -8.43
C ILE A 35 5.26 11.16 -8.67
N PHE A 36 4.36 11.57 -7.77
CA PHE A 36 2.92 11.31 -7.84
C PHE A 36 2.13 12.63 -7.94
N PRO A 37 2.22 13.35 -9.08
CA PRO A 37 1.67 14.70 -9.20
C PRO A 37 0.13 14.74 -9.12
N ASN A 38 -0.54 13.66 -9.49
CA ASN A 38 -1.99 13.50 -9.39
C ASN A 38 -2.52 13.39 -7.95
N LEU A 39 -1.65 13.20 -6.96
CA LEU A 39 -2.02 13.24 -5.53
C LEU A 39 -2.06 14.65 -4.96
N LYS A 40 -1.55 15.67 -5.67
CA LYS A 40 -1.50 17.05 -5.14
C LYS A 40 -2.88 17.56 -4.76
N ASP A 41 -3.85 17.43 -5.66
CA ASP A 41 -5.21 17.92 -5.42
C ASP A 41 -5.90 17.09 -4.33
N VAL A 42 -5.75 15.76 -4.37
CA VAL A 42 -6.30 14.84 -3.35
C VAL A 42 -5.76 15.17 -1.94
N PHE A 43 -4.46 15.40 -1.83
CA PHE A 43 -3.83 15.72 -0.56
C PHE A 43 -4.16 17.13 -0.07
N GLN A 44 -4.31 18.09 -0.98
CA GLN A 44 -4.79 19.43 -0.62
C GLN A 44 -6.24 19.37 -0.09
N GLU A 45 -7.14 18.71 -0.82
CA GLU A 45 -8.54 18.50 -0.40
C GLU A 45 -8.62 17.80 0.97
N GLY A 46 -7.86 16.73 1.16
CA GLY A 46 -7.85 15.99 2.42
C GLY A 46 -7.31 16.81 3.59
N ARG A 47 -6.25 17.60 3.36
CA ARG A 47 -5.68 18.49 4.37
C ARG A 47 -6.67 19.58 4.80
N ASP A 48 -7.37 20.18 3.84
CA ASP A 48 -8.35 21.25 4.12
C ASP A 48 -9.56 20.73 4.90
N LYS A 49 -9.85 19.43 4.79
CA LYS A 49 -11.00 18.77 5.44
C LYS A 49 -10.68 18.25 6.84
N ASP A 50 -9.57 17.54 7.01
CA ASP A 50 -9.15 16.93 8.28
C ASP A 50 -7.61 16.85 8.32
N GLU A 51 -6.97 17.91 8.82
CA GLU A 51 -5.51 18.01 8.87
C GLU A 51 -4.89 16.88 9.71
N ASP A 52 -5.54 16.46 10.80
CA ASP A 52 -5.02 15.39 11.67
C ASP A 52 -5.01 14.04 10.95
N GLU A 53 -6.11 13.66 10.29
CA GLU A 53 -6.17 12.43 9.49
C GLU A 53 -5.21 12.49 8.31
N PHE A 54 -5.07 13.65 7.68
CA PHE A 54 -4.09 13.86 6.61
C PHE A 54 -2.66 13.62 7.10
N GLN A 55 -2.24 14.25 8.21
CA GLN A 55 -0.91 14.04 8.80
C GLN A 55 -0.68 12.57 9.15
N ARG A 56 -1.68 11.90 9.75
CA ARG A 56 -1.61 10.46 10.07
C ARG A 56 -1.40 9.62 8.82
N THR A 57 -2.15 9.91 7.75
CA THR A 57 -2.10 9.17 6.48
C THR A 57 -0.77 9.36 5.78
N ILE A 58 -0.23 10.59 5.71
CA ILE A 58 1.09 10.85 5.13
C ILE A 58 2.21 10.18 5.94
N ARG A 59 2.13 10.23 7.27
CA ARG A 59 3.10 9.54 8.14
C ARG A 59 3.10 8.03 7.88
N HIS A 60 1.90 7.44 7.78
CA HIS A 60 1.74 6.02 7.47
C HIS A 60 2.39 5.68 6.12
N ILE A 61 2.03 6.39 5.05
CA ILE A 61 2.63 6.22 3.70
C ILE A 61 4.15 6.30 3.74
N PHE A 62 4.72 7.29 4.44
CA PHE A 62 6.18 7.43 4.56
C PHE A 62 6.82 6.22 5.22
N ARG A 63 6.18 5.71 6.27
CA ARG A 63 6.64 4.52 6.97
C ARG A 63 6.55 3.29 6.08
N LEU A 64 5.46 3.10 5.35
CA LEU A 64 5.31 2.00 4.38
C LEU A 64 6.43 1.99 3.34
N PHE A 65 6.76 3.15 2.76
CA PHE A 65 7.87 3.23 1.80
C PHE A 65 9.22 2.91 2.46
N LYS A 66 9.47 3.37 3.68
CA LYS A 66 10.70 3.04 4.40
C LYS A 66 10.79 1.53 4.64
N ILE A 67 9.72 0.90 5.14
CA ILE A 67 9.65 -0.54 5.38
C ILE A 67 9.84 -1.34 4.09
N PHE A 68 9.16 -0.93 3.00
CA PHE A 68 9.31 -1.54 1.69
C PHE A 68 10.78 -1.61 1.25
N PHE A 69 11.53 -0.50 1.39
CA PHE A 69 12.93 -0.49 1.00
C PHE A 69 13.83 -1.31 1.94
N LEU A 70 13.54 -1.35 3.24
CA LEU A 70 14.25 -2.23 4.19
C LEU A 70 14.04 -3.72 3.89
N ILE A 71 12.81 -4.13 3.57
CA ILE A 71 12.52 -5.51 3.16
C ILE A 71 13.26 -5.83 1.86
N LYS A 72 13.19 -4.92 0.88
CA LYS A 72 13.85 -5.09 -0.42
C LYS A 72 15.37 -5.24 -0.28
N SER A 73 16.01 -4.42 0.56
CA SER A 73 17.46 -4.51 0.84
C SER A 73 17.83 -5.74 1.67
N GLY A 74 16.88 -6.33 2.40
CA GLY A 74 17.14 -7.41 3.35
C GLY A 74 17.64 -6.91 4.69
N GLU A 75 17.47 -5.62 4.98
CA GLU A 75 17.89 -4.96 6.22
C GLU A 75 16.74 -4.87 7.24
N LEU A 76 15.53 -5.33 6.91
CA LEU A 76 14.42 -5.31 7.85
C LEU A 76 14.73 -6.23 9.05
N PHE A 77 14.79 -5.62 10.23
CA PHE A 77 14.79 -6.31 11.50
C PHE A 77 13.56 -5.88 12.29
N HIS A 78 12.67 -6.82 12.59
CA HIS A 78 11.54 -6.62 13.49
C HIS A 78 11.52 -7.77 14.47
N ASP A 79 11.56 -7.48 15.78
CA ASP A 79 11.73 -8.48 16.85
C ASP A 79 10.66 -9.59 16.85
N THR A 80 9.53 -9.34 16.18
CA THR A 80 8.37 -10.22 16.14
C THR A 80 8.11 -10.85 14.77
N LEU A 81 9.05 -10.73 13.82
CA LEU A 81 8.94 -11.38 12.51
C LEU A 81 10.06 -12.41 12.39
N SER A 82 9.70 -13.67 12.22
CA SER A 82 10.66 -14.76 12.01
C SER A 82 11.53 -14.52 10.78
N PRO A 83 12.80 -14.97 10.79
CA PRO A 83 13.67 -14.94 9.62
C PRO A 83 13.05 -15.63 8.40
N GLU A 84 12.31 -16.71 8.60
CA GLU A 84 11.62 -17.46 7.55
C GLU A 84 10.53 -16.61 6.88
N SER A 85 9.65 -15.99 7.67
CA SER A 85 8.60 -15.10 7.15
C SER A 85 9.19 -13.87 6.46
N SER A 86 10.23 -13.26 7.04
CA SER A 86 10.94 -12.13 6.44
C SER A 86 11.55 -12.51 5.08
N SER A 87 12.19 -13.68 4.99
CA SER A 87 12.78 -14.19 3.76
C SER A 87 11.73 -14.48 2.69
N LEU A 88 10.62 -15.12 3.07
CA LEU A 88 9.52 -15.44 2.16
C LEU A 88 8.87 -14.17 1.59
N ILE A 89 8.55 -13.19 2.44
CA ILE A 89 7.96 -11.93 1.98
C ILE A 89 8.93 -11.16 1.09
N ARG A 90 10.22 -11.18 1.40
CA ARG A 90 11.25 -10.60 0.53
C ARG A 90 11.32 -11.30 -0.82
N GLU A 91 11.28 -12.63 -0.85
CA GLU A 91 11.29 -13.40 -2.10
C GLU A 91 10.08 -13.03 -2.98
N LYS A 92 8.87 -13.02 -2.39
CA LYS A 92 7.64 -12.61 -3.09
C LYS A 92 7.75 -11.19 -3.62
N LEU A 93 8.23 -10.25 -2.79
CA LEU A 93 8.45 -8.86 -3.18
C LEU A 93 9.39 -8.74 -4.37
N LEU A 94 10.55 -9.41 -4.33
CA LEU A 94 11.54 -9.38 -5.41
C LEU A 94 11.00 -10.00 -6.70
N LYS A 95 10.22 -11.07 -6.59
CA LYS A 95 9.54 -11.70 -7.73
C LYS A 95 8.57 -10.73 -8.40
N ILE A 96 7.66 -10.11 -7.65
CA ILE A 96 6.73 -9.10 -8.19
C ILE A 96 7.48 -7.91 -8.79
N HIS A 97 8.50 -7.42 -8.08
CA HIS A 97 9.30 -6.27 -8.51
C HIS A 97 10.04 -6.53 -9.83
N SER A 98 10.54 -7.76 -10.06
CA SER A 98 11.20 -8.12 -11.31
C SER A 98 10.25 -8.18 -12.51
N GLN A 99 8.95 -8.38 -12.28
CA GLN A 99 7.93 -8.31 -13.34
C GLN A 99 7.55 -6.87 -13.65
N ASN A 100 7.22 -6.08 -12.62
CA ASN A 100 6.94 -4.66 -12.75
C ASN A 100 7.22 -3.95 -11.44
N GLU A 101 8.21 -3.05 -11.49
CA GLU A 101 8.74 -2.38 -10.31
C GLU A 101 7.74 -1.41 -9.65
N LEU A 102 6.71 -0.97 -10.39
CA LEU A 102 5.79 0.10 -9.98
C LEU A 102 4.59 -0.40 -9.17
N ILE A 103 4.21 -1.67 -9.29
CA ILE A 103 2.96 -2.21 -8.73
C ILE A 103 2.87 -1.96 -7.22
N ILE A 104 3.90 -2.38 -6.46
CA ILE A 104 3.91 -2.26 -5.00
C ILE A 104 3.91 -0.78 -4.57
N PRO A 105 4.83 0.09 -5.04
CA PRO A 105 4.81 1.53 -4.72
C PRO A 105 3.48 2.23 -4.95
N ILE A 106 2.78 1.89 -6.03
CA ILE A 106 1.46 2.43 -6.34
C ILE A 106 0.47 1.96 -5.27
N ILE A 107 0.42 0.67 -4.94
CA ILE A 107 -0.45 0.17 -3.85
C ILE A 107 -0.14 0.91 -2.53
N LEU A 108 1.13 1.04 -2.15
CA LEU A 108 1.52 1.68 -0.89
C LEU A 108 1.05 3.13 -0.78
N ILE A 109 1.13 3.92 -1.84
CA ILE A 109 0.74 5.34 -1.77
C ILE A 109 -0.77 5.55 -1.91
N TYR A 110 -1.47 4.67 -2.63
CA TYR A 110 -2.89 4.86 -2.94
C TYR A 110 -3.86 4.09 -2.03
N HIS A 111 -3.42 3.07 -1.27
CA HIS A 111 -4.35 2.19 -0.54
C HIS A 111 -5.27 2.93 0.46
N ASP A 112 -4.76 3.96 1.12
CA ASP A 112 -5.43 4.67 2.23
C ASP A 112 -5.89 6.08 1.90
N ILE A 113 -5.79 6.53 0.64
CA ILE A 113 -6.17 7.90 0.27
C ILE A 113 -7.66 8.18 0.52
N GLY A 114 -8.51 7.14 0.46
CA GLY A 114 -9.94 7.22 0.76
C GLY A 114 -10.24 7.53 2.22
N ARG A 115 -9.25 7.43 3.14
CA ARG A 115 -9.43 7.81 4.55
C ARG A 115 -9.68 9.30 4.74
N LEU A 116 -9.18 10.12 3.81
CA LEU A 116 -9.44 11.56 3.74
C LEU A 116 -10.93 11.84 3.48
N ASP A 117 -11.64 10.87 2.89
CA ASP A 117 -13.07 10.94 2.63
C ASP A 117 -13.92 10.22 3.67
N ASN A 118 -13.65 8.94 3.87
CA ASN A 118 -14.40 8.05 4.76
C ASN A 118 -13.45 7.06 5.43
N LYS A 119 -13.19 7.25 6.73
CA LYS A 119 -12.27 6.42 7.51
C LYS A 119 -12.70 4.95 7.60
N LYS A 120 -14.01 4.67 7.63
CA LYS A 120 -14.56 3.32 7.84
C LYS A 120 -14.51 2.48 6.57
N GLU A 121 -14.89 3.07 5.46
CA GLU A 121 -14.99 2.39 4.16
C GLU A 121 -13.85 2.80 3.22
N HIS A 122 -12.73 3.26 3.78
CA HIS A 122 -11.62 3.80 3.02
C HIS A 122 -11.09 2.90 1.89
N PRO A 123 -11.08 1.54 1.97
CA PRO A 123 -10.61 0.73 0.84
C PRO A 123 -11.49 0.94 -0.40
N PHE A 124 -12.82 1.02 -0.19
CA PHE A 124 -13.79 1.29 -1.25
C PHE A 124 -13.67 2.72 -1.77
N TYR A 125 -13.50 3.71 -0.89
CA TYR A 125 -13.34 5.11 -1.31
C TYR A 125 -12.00 5.35 -2.02
N SER A 126 -10.91 4.69 -1.62
CA SER A 126 -9.64 4.70 -2.32
C SER A 126 -9.83 4.15 -3.74
N TYR A 127 -10.46 2.99 -3.88
CA TYR A 127 -10.81 2.41 -5.18
C TYR A 127 -11.62 3.38 -6.05
N LEU A 128 -12.71 3.94 -5.51
CA LEU A 128 -13.55 4.90 -6.25
C LEU A 128 -12.77 6.13 -6.70
N LEU A 129 -11.92 6.68 -5.84
CA LEU A 129 -11.12 7.86 -6.16
C LEU A 129 -10.13 7.57 -7.29
N ILE A 130 -9.43 6.43 -7.20
CA ILE A 130 -8.45 6.00 -8.20
C ILE A 130 -9.12 5.79 -9.55
N SER A 131 -10.25 5.07 -9.58
CA SER A 131 -10.98 4.77 -10.81
C SER A 131 -11.65 6.00 -11.42
N SER A 132 -12.32 6.82 -10.61
CA SER A 132 -13.06 8.00 -11.12
C SER A 132 -12.15 9.11 -11.63
N ARG A 133 -10.96 9.28 -11.04
CA ARG A 133 -9.97 10.28 -11.46
C ARG A 133 -8.89 9.71 -12.39
N ASN A 134 -9.03 8.46 -12.85
CA ASN A 134 -8.06 7.80 -13.74
C ASN A 134 -6.61 7.90 -13.21
N MET A 135 -6.45 7.72 -11.90
CA MET A 135 -5.18 8.04 -11.21
C MET A 135 -4.02 7.12 -11.62
N LEU A 136 -4.31 5.98 -12.26
CA LEU A 136 -3.30 5.04 -12.74
C LEU A 136 -2.82 5.31 -14.17
N GLU A 137 -3.47 6.20 -14.92
CA GLU A 137 -3.12 6.50 -16.32
C GLU A 137 -1.69 7.03 -16.54
N PRO A 138 -1.10 7.84 -15.63
CA PRO A 138 0.28 8.29 -15.81
C PRO A 138 1.33 7.18 -15.75
N PHE A 139 0.99 5.99 -15.26
CA PHE A 139 1.93 4.88 -15.11
C PHE A 139 1.86 3.93 -16.30
N LYS A 140 3.03 3.38 -16.67
CA LYS A 140 3.13 2.36 -17.73
C LYS A 140 2.68 1.00 -17.18
N LEU A 141 1.37 0.82 -17.11
CA LEU A 141 0.69 -0.39 -16.63
C LEU A 141 -0.24 -0.95 -17.70
N SER A 142 -0.32 -2.28 -17.82
CA SER A 142 -1.38 -2.93 -18.60
C SER A 142 -2.75 -2.81 -17.92
N ASP A 143 -3.83 -3.07 -18.65
CA ASP A 143 -5.19 -3.04 -18.09
C ASP A 143 -5.36 -4.07 -16.96
N ASP A 144 -4.76 -5.26 -17.11
CA ASP A 144 -4.74 -6.28 -16.06
C ASP A 144 -3.98 -5.81 -14.82
N GLU A 145 -2.86 -5.09 -14.98
CA GLU A 145 -2.10 -4.53 -13.85
C GLU A 145 -2.85 -3.41 -13.15
N LYS A 146 -3.51 -2.53 -13.90
CA LYS A 146 -4.38 -1.48 -13.33
C LYS A 146 -5.53 -2.10 -12.53
N LEU A 147 -6.19 -3.10 -13.10
CA LEU A 147 -7.28 -3.82 -12.44
C LEU A 147 -6.77 -4.56 -11.19
N LEU A 148 -5.63 -5.22 -11.28
CA LEU A 148 -4.99 -5.90 -10.15
C LEU A 148 -4.68 -4.94 -9.00
N ILE A 149 -4.05 -3.80 -9.28
CA ILE A 149 -3.75 -2.76 -8.28
C ILE A 149 -5.03 -2.25 -7.62
N ASN A 150 -6.04 -1.92 -8.42
CA ASN A 150 -7.33 -1.45 -7.92
C ASN A 150 -7.98 -2.47 -6.97
N LYS A 151 -7.96 -3.76 -7.32
CA LYS A 151 -8.56 -4.80 -6.49
C LYS A 151 -7.72 -5.10 -5.25
N VAL A 152 -6.39 -5.06 -5.33
CA VAL A 152 -5.55 -5.17 -4.13
C VAL A 152 -5.88 -4.03 -3.16
N ILE A 153 -5.97 -2.79 -3.65
CA ILE A 153 -6.37 -1.64 -2.81
C ILE A 153 -7.78 -1.80 -2.25
N GLN A 154 -8.75 -2.22 -3.06
CA GLN A 154 -10.14 -2.38 -2.61
C GLN A 154 -10.28 -3.44 -1.51
N TYR A 155 -9.48 -4.51 -1.57
CA TYR A 155 -9.59 -5.68 -0.69
C TYR A 155 -8.39 -5.84 0.26
N HIS A 156 -7.57 -4.81 0.47
CA HIS A 156 -6.31 -4.93 1.21
C HIS A 156 -6.48 -5.35 2.67
N LEU A 157 -7.65 -5.10 3.28
CA LEU A 157 -7.96 -5.53 4.65
C LEU A 157 -8.32 -7.02 4.77
N LEU A 158 -8.52 -7.74 3.65
CA LEU A 158 -9.01 -9.12 3.64
C LEU A 158 -8.16 -10.04 4.52
N PHE A 159 -6.82 -9.99 4.38
CA PHE A 159 -5.92 -10.82 5.17
C PHE A 159 -5.81 -10.36 6.62
N ALA A 160 -5.84 -9.05 6.88
CA ALA A 160 -5.88 -8.52 8.24
C ALA A 160 -7.14 -8.98 8.99
N THR A 161 -8.25 -9.19 8.29
CA THR A 161 -9.52 -9.65 8.87
C THR A 161 -9.66 -11.17 8.96
N ILE A 162 -8.68 -11.97 8.51
CA ILE A 162 -8.81 -13.42 8.38
C ILE A 162 -9.16 -14.11 9.70
N TYR A 163 -8.70 -13.54 10.82
CA TYR A 163 -8.93 -14.04 12.18
C TYR A 163 -10.34 -13.74 12.73
N THR A 164 -11.12 -12.90 12.03
CA THR A 164 -12.52 -12.62 12.34
C THR A 164 -13.39 -13.35 11.33
N GLY A 165 -13.73 -14.62 11.61
CA GLY A 165 -14.35 -15.52 10.63
C GLY A 165 -15.56 -14.95 9.88
N GLU A 166 -16.36 -14.10 10.52
CA GLU A 166 -17.48 -13.38 9.89
C GLU A 166 -17.01 -12.31 8.88
N SER A 167 -16.07 -11.43 9.25
CA SER A 167 -15.52 -10.43 8.34
C SER A 167 -14.78 -11.08 7.16
N THR A 168 -14.05 -12.17 7.42
CA THR A 168 -13.40 -12.96 6.36
C THR A 168 -14.43 -13.50 5.38
N PHE A 169 -15.52 -14.08 5.89
CA PHE A 169 -16.59 -14.62 5.06
C PHE A 169 -17.20 -13.53 4.16
N TYR A 170 -17.59 -12.39 4.74
CA TYR A 170 -18.16 -11.29 3.96
C TYR A 170 -17.15 -10.67 2.99
N GLY A 171 -15.88 -10.54 3.37
CA GLY A 171 -14.81 -10.04 2.52
C GLY A 171 -14.59 -10.94 1.29
N ILE A 172 -14.46 -12.25 1.51
CA ILE A 172 -14.34 -13.24 0.42
C ILE A 172 -15.60 -13.30 -0.42
N TYR A 173 -16.78 -13.28 0.20
CA TYR A 173 -18.06 -13.26 -0.53
C TYR A 173 -18.16 -12.03 -1.43
N SER A 174 -17.82 -10.85 -0.93
CA SER A 174 -17.78 -9.61 -1.71
C SER A 174 -16.81 -9.73 -2.90
N LEU A 175 -15.60 -10.23 -2.65
CA LEU A 175 -14.58 -10.45 -3.68
C LEU A 175 -15.06 -11.40 -4.79
N LEU A 176 -15.69 -12.53 -4.43
CA LEU A 176 -16.17 -13.53 -5.40
C LEU A 176 -17.41 -13.05 -6.18
N ASN A 177 -18.17 -12.09 -5.64
CA ASN A 177 -19.31 -11.47 -6.32
C ASN A 177 -18.94 -10.19 -7.08
N ASP A 178 -17.67 -9.77 -7.06
CA ASP A 178 -17.18 -8.61 -7.80
C ASP A 178 -17.00 -8.95 -9.29
N PRO A 179 -17.81 -8.38 -10.21
CA PRO A 179 -17.77 -8.74 -11.63
C PRO A 179 -16.44 -8.38 -12.30
N GLU A 180 -15.72 -7.38 -11.80
CA GLU A 180 -14.42 -7.01 -12.34
C GLU A 180 -13.32 -7.93 -11.83
N PHE A 181 -13.36 -8.32 -10.55
CA PHE A 181 -12.44 -9.31 -10.02
C PHE A 181 -12.60 -10.67 -10.71
N ASN A 182 -13.84 -11.04 -11.06
CA ASN A 182 -14.12 -12.27 -11.80
C ASN A 182 -13.43 -12.32 -13.18
N LYS A 183 -13.05 -11.18 -13.77
CA LYS A 183 -12.22 -11.12 -14.98
C LYS A 183 -10.79 -11.62 -14.74
N LEU A 184 -10.27 -11.46 -13.51
CA LEU A 184 -8.94 -11.94 -13.12
C LEU A 184 -8.94 -13.46 -12.85
N LEU A 185 -10.07 -14.02 -12.41
CA LEU A 185 -10.19 -15.45 -12.06
C LEU A 185 -9.93 -16.40 -13.23
N THR A 186 -10.07 -15.94 -14.48
CA THR A 186 -9.81 -16.76 -15.66
C THR A 186 -8.31 -17.03 -15.87
N ASN A 187 -7.42 -16.32 -15.17
CA ASN A 187 -5.97 -16.49 -15.25
C ASN A 187 -5.38 -16.82 -13.88
N LYS A 188 -4.98 -18.09 -13.69
CA LYS A 188 -4.37 -18.57 -12.45
C LYS A 188 -3.11 -17.80 -12.04
N GLU A 189 -2.32 -17.33 -12.99
CA GLU A 189 -1.10 -16.56 -12.69
C GLU A 189 -1.45 -15.20 -12.04
N ILE A 190 -2.47 -14.53 -12.56
CA ILE A 190 -2.95 -13.26 -12.02
C ILE A 190 -3.55 -13.45 -10.62
N VAL A 191 -4.31 -14.53 -10.40
CA VAL A 191 -4.86 -14.85 -9.07
C VAL A 191 -3.73 -15.09 -8.06
N ASN A 192 -2.70 -15.85 -8.42
CA ASN A 192 -1.54 -16.04 -7.54
C ASN A 192 -0.83 -14.70 -7.27
N LYS A 193 -0.72 -13.84 -8.28
CA LYS A 193 -0.14 -12.50 -8.14
C LYS A 193 -0.95 -11.61 -7.19
N PHE A 194 -2.28 -11.69 -7.24
CA PHE A 194 -3.18 -11.00 -6.32
C PHE A 194 -2.97 -11.44 -4.87
N ILE A 195 -2.87 -12.75 -4.63
CA ILE A 195 -2.61 -13.31 -3.30
C ILE A 195 -1.24 -12.87 -2.79
N ASP A 196 -0.18 -13.01 -3.61
CA ASP A 196 1.17 -12.57 -3.25
C ASP A 196 1.20 -11.07 -2.92
N LEU A 197 0.49 -10.24 -3.69
CA LEU A 197 0.39 -8.80 -3.44
C LEU A 197 -0.35 -8.48 -2.14
N LEU A 198 -1.46 -9.16 -1.83
CA LEU A 198 -2.18 -8.98 -0.57
C LEU A 198 -1.30 -9.36 0.62
N GLU A 199 -0.56 -10.47 0.53
CA GLU A 199 0.38 -10.90 1.57
C GLU A 199 1.50 -9.86 1.76
N ILE A 200 2.21 -9.50 0.70
CA ILE A 200 3.30 -8.50 0.76
C ILE A 200 2.78 -7.19 1.36
N PHE A 201 1.64 -6.69 0.85
CA PHE A 201 1.04 -5.46 1.32
C PHE A 201 0.68 -5.55 2.81
N THR A 202 0.03 -6.63 3.24
CA THR A 202 -0.41 -6.81 4.63
C THR A 202 0.78 -6.76 5.60
N TYR A 203 1.89 -7.42 5.27
CA TYR A 203 3.10 -7.35 6.09
C TYR A 203 3.68 -5.93 6.14
N ILE A 204 3.78 -5.26 4.99
CA ILE A 204 4.28 -3.87 4.94
C ILE A 204 3.35 -2.94 5.73
N ASP A 205 2.03 -3.11 5.60
CA ASP A 205 1.01 -2.30 6.28
C ASP A 205 1.07 -2.46 7.79
N ILE A 206 1.13 -3.69 8.30
CA ILE A 206 1.29 -3.97 9.72
C ILE A 206 2.59 -3.34 10.25
N LEU A 207 3.72 -3.57 9.60
CA LEU A 207 5.02 -2.97 9.97
C LEU A 207 5.03 -1.43 9.82
N GLY A 208 4.10 -0.90 9.01
CA GLY A 208 3.78 0.50 8.83
C GLY A 208 3.26 1.20 10.08
N TYR A 209 2.84 0.46 11.11
CA TYR A 209 2.41 1.02 12.39
C TYR A 209 3.55 0.97 13.44
N SER A 210 3.76 2.07 14.16
CA SER A 210 4.84 2.19 15.17
C SER A 210 4.66 1.28 16.38
N TYR A 211 3.43 0.81 16.63
CA TYR A 211 3.06 -0.06 17.74
C TYR A 211 2.88 -1.53 17.32
N ALA A 212 3.20 -1.88 16.08
CA ALA A 212 2.89 -3.18 15.53
C ALA A 212 3.64 -4.32 16.24
N ARG A 213 2.95 -5.44 16.40
CA ARG A 213 3.53 -6.74 16.74
C ARG A 213 2.94 -7.76 15.78
N ILE A 214 3.81 -8.54 15.16
CA ILE A 214 3.45 -9.68 14.31
C ILE A 214 3.52 -10.94 15.18
N TYR A 215 2.52 -11.79 15.06
CA TYR A 215 2.51 -13.12 15.66
C TYR A 215 2.44 -14.13 14.52
N ASP A 216 3.60 -14.58 14.05
CA ASP A 216 3.74 -15.55 12.97
C ASP A 216 3.81 -16.96 13.55
N HIS A 217 2.65 -17.62 13.62
CA HIS A 217 2.49 -18.99 14.08
C HIS A 217 2.86 -20.03 13.02
#